data_AF-A0A3M3IM03-F1
#
_entry.id   AF-A0A3M3IM03-F1
#
_cell.length_a   1.000
_cell.length_b   1.000
_cell.length_c   1.000
_cell.angle_alpha   90.00
_cell.angle_beta   90.00
_cell.angle_gamma   90.00
#
_symmetry.space_group_name_H-M   'P 1'
#
loop_
_entity.id
_entity.type
_entity.pdbx_description
1 polymer ?
#
loop_
_entity_poly.entity_id
_entity_poly.type
_entity_poly.pdbx_seq_one_letter_code
_entity_poly.pdbx_strand_id
1 'polypeptide(L)'
;MLTNNLILQPTAELNFYGKNDPQRGNGSGLSTSEFGLRLRYEITPQFAPYVGVTWDRSYGNTADYAREDGEDVADARLVVGLRMWF
;
A
#
# COMPACT_ATOMS: atom_id res chain seq x y z
N MET A 1 -14.89 -27.32 16.30
CA MET A 1 -15.21 -26.76 14.97
C MET A 1 -14.06 -25.82 14.61
N LEU A 2 -13.35 -26.09 13.52
CA LEU A 2 -12.18 -25.31 13.10
C LEU A 2 -12.66 -24.28 12.08
N THR A 3 -12.99 -23.07 12.54
CA THR A 3 -13.49 -22.01 11.66
C THR A 3 -12.30 -21.32 11.03
N ASN A 4 -11.85 -21.82 9.88
CA ASN A 4 -10.86 -21.13 9.05
C ASN A 4 -11.50 -19.88 8.44
N ASN A 5 -11.44 -18.75 9.15
CA ASN A 5 -11.83 -17.45 8.61
C ASN A 5 -10.63 -16.80 7.93
N LEU A 6 -10.51 -17.07 6.63
CA LEU A 6 -9.57 -16.37 5.75
C LEU A 6 -10.27 -15.14 5.17
N ILE A 7 -9.70 -13.95 5.40
CA ILE A 7 -10.24 -12.70 4.89
C ILE A 7 -9.20 -12.06 3.99
N LEU A 8 -9.56 -11.91 2.72
CA LEU A 8 -8.75 -11.21 1.72
C LEU A 8 -9.32 -9.83 1.48
N GLN A 9 -8.45 -8.80 1.56
CA GLN A 9 -8.79 -7.40 1.37
C GLN A 9 -7.89 -6.81 0.27
N PRO A 10 -8.36 -6.81 -1.00
CA PRO A 10 -7.71 -6.05 -2.05
C PRO A 10 -8.05 -4.56 -1.89
N THR A 11 -7.05 -3.71 -2.10
CA THR A 11 -7.17 -2.25 -2.09
C THR A 11 -6.50 -1.69 -3.34
N ALA A 12 -7.12 -0.70 -3.97
CA ALA A 12 -6.52 0.02 -5.08
C ALA A 12 -6.84 1.50 -4.89
N GLU A 13 -5.83 2.35 -4.95
CA GLU A 13 -5.93 3.79 -4.79
C GLU A 13 -5.24 4.48 -5.97
N LEU A 14 -5.86 5.54 -6.47
CA LEU A 14 -5.32 6.35 -7.56
C LEU A 14 -5.40 7.81 -7.14
N ASN A 15 -4.27 8.51 -7.17
CA ASN A 15 -4.17 9.89 -6.72
C ASN A 15 -4.00 10.82 -7.93
N PHE A 16 -4.87 11.83 -8.03
CA PHE A 16 -4.86 12.82 -9.11
C PHE A 16 -4.75 14.23 -8.53
N TYR A 17 -3.89 15.07 -9.13
CA TYR A 17 -3.71 16.45 -8.73
C TYR A 17 -3.98 17.41 -9.89
N GLY A 18 -4.67 18.51 -9.62
CA GLY A 18 -4.95 19.54 -10.63
C GLY A 18 -3.78 20.49 -10.91
N LYS A 19 -2.75 20.49 -10.07
CA LYS A 19 -1.59 21.39 -10.16
C LYS A 19 -0.34 20.69 -9.64
N ASN A 20 0.82 21.16 -10.07
CA ASN A 20 2.10 20.72 -9.53
C ASN A 20 2.34 21.33 -8.14
N ASP A 21 2.76 20.51 -7.19
CA ASP A 21 3.18 20.88 -5.84
C ASP A 21 4.55 20.22 -5.54
N PRO A 22 5.66 20.84 -6.00
CA PRO A 22 7.00 20.28 -5.85
C PRO A 22 7.43 20.13 -4.39
N GLN A 23 6.91 20.98 -3.49
CA GLN A 23 7.23 20.90 -2.05
C GLN A 23 6.72 19.60 -1.41
N ARG A 24 5.74 18.96 -2.04
CA ARG A 24 5.18 17.67 -1.62
C ARG A 24 5.53 16.53 -2.58
N GLY A 25 6.40 16.76 -3.56
CA GLY A 25 6.74 15.79 -4.59
C GLY A 25 5.58 15.40 -5.52
N ASN A 26 4.48 16.18 -5.54
CA ASN A 26 3.27 15.83 -6.29
C ASN A 26 3.17 16.57 -7.62
N GLY A 27 3.16 15.81 -8.71
CA GLY A 27 2.89 16.28 -10.06
C GLY A 27 1.40 16.42 -10.38
N SER A 28 1.07 17.35 -11.28
CA SER A 28 -0.27 17.47 -11.88
C SER A 28 -0.60 16.27 -12.77
N GLY A 29 -1.88 15.91 -12.84
CA GLY A 29 -2.38 14.74 -13.55
C GLY A 29 -2.51 13.53 -12.62
N LEU A 30 -2.31 12.33 -13.16
CA LEU A 30 -2.15 11.12 -12.37
C LEU A 30 -0.80 11.18 -11.66
N SER A 31 -0.81 11.28 -10.33
CA SER A 31 0.41 11.38 -9.52
C SER A 31 0.90 10.00 -9.11
N THR A 32 0.06 9.20 -8.44
CA THR A 32 0.44 7.87 -7.97
C THR A 32 -0.70 6.86 -8.14
N SER A 33 -0.33 5.59 -8.22
CA SER A 33 -1.22 4.45 -8.03
C SER A 33 -0.68 3.56 -6.91
N GLU A 34 -1.53 3.21 -5.96
CA GLU A 34 -1.24 2.19 -4.96
C GLU A 34 -2.14 0.98 -5.22
N PHE A 35 -1.55 -0.20 -5.18
CA PHE A 35 -2.27 -1.45 -5.14
C PHE A 35 -1.84 -2.22 -3.90
N GLY A 36 -2.80 -2.59 -3.05
CA GLY A 36 -2.57 -3.33 -1.82
C GLY A 36 -3.36 -4.62 -1.79
N LEU A 37 -2.79 -5.63 -1.16
CA LEU A 37 -3.44 -6.88 -0.89
C LEU A 37 -3.14 -7.30 0.55
N ARG A 38 -4.17 -7.41 1.37
CA ARG A 38 -4.04 -7.86 2.76
C ARG A 38 -4.78 -9.16 2.98
N LEU A 39 -4.09 -10.12 3.56
CA LEU A 39 -4.60 -11.40 3.99
C LEU A 39 -4.60 -11.45 5.50
N ARG A 40 -5.78 -11.64 6.09
CA ARG A 40 -5.95 -11.89 7.51
C ARG A 40 -6.40 -13.33 7.70
N TYR A 41 -5.68 -14.06 8.55
CA TYR A 41 -6.00 -15.44 8.88
C TYR A 41 -6.30 -15.55 10.36
N GLU A 42 -7.52 -15.98 10.70
CA GLU A 42 -7.97 -16.17 12.07
C GLU A 42 -7.84 -17.66 12.42
N ILE A 43 -6.71 -18.05 13.05
CA ILE A 43 -6.46 -19.46 13.42
C ILE A 43 -7.28 -19.81 14.66
N THR A 44 -7.18 -18.95 15.66
CA THR A 44 -8.00 -18.97 16.86
C THR A 44 -8.44 -17.54 17.15
N PRO A 45 -9.51 -17.32 17.92
CA PRO A 45 -9.86 -15.97 18.36
C PRO A 45 -8.67 -15.27 19.03
N GLN A 46 -7.82 -16.02 19.75
CA GLN A 46 -6.60 -15.50 20.40
C GLN A 46 -5.42 -15.26 19.47
N PHE A 47 -5.43 -15.77 18.24
CA PHE A 47 -4.28 -15.71 17.34
C PHE A 47 -4.74 -15.41 15.90
N ALA A 48 -4.60 -14.14 15.52
CA ALA A 48 -4.97 -13.64 14.20
C ALA A 48 -3.74 -13.02 13.51
N PRO A 49 -2.90 -13.83 12.84
CA PRO A 49 -1.86 -13.34 11.94
C PRO A 49 -2.47 -12.59 10.75
N TYR A 50 -1.77 -11.55 10.31
CA TYR A 50 -2.08 -10.86 9.08
C TYR A 50 -0.79 -10.56 8.30
N VAL A 51 -0.89 -10.67 6.98
CA VAL A 51 0.16 -10.31 6.04
C VAL A 51 -0.44 -9.41 4.98
N GLY A 52 0.25 -8.33 4.64
CA GLY A 52 -0.15 -7.40 3.60
C GLY A 52 1.02 -7.11 2.70
N VAL A 53 0.74 -6.88 1.43
CA VAL A 53 1.69 -6.40 0.44
C VAL A 53 1.09 -5.19 -0.24
N THR A 54 1.87 -4.13 -0.41
CA THR A 54 1.49 -2.94 -1.16
C THR A 54 2.52 -2.66 -2.22
N TRP A 55 2.05 -2.24 -3.39
CA TRP A 55 2.86 -1.81 -4.50
C TRP A 55 2.43 -0.41 -4.88
N ASP A 56 3.40 0.49 -4.89
CA ASP A 56 3.21 1.90 -5.15
C ASP A 56 3.94 2.26 -6.43
N ARG A 57 3.36 3.17 -7.22
CA ARG A 57 4.00 3.68 -8.43
C ARG A 57 3.65 5.14 -8.65
N SER A 58 4.68 5.94 -8.93
CA SER A 58 4.59 7.35 -9.29
C SER A 58 4.57 7.52 -10.81
N TYR A 59 3.85 8.54 -11.28
CA TYR A 59 3.64 8.84 -12.70
C TYR A 59 3.87 10.33 -13.00
N GLY A 60 4.10 10.64 -14.28
CA GLY A 60 4.25 12.02 -14.76
C GLY A 60 5.30 12.80 -13.97
N ASN A 61 4.98 14.06 -13.66
CA ASN A 61 5.88 14.95 -12.92
C ASN A 61 6.18 14.43 -11.50
N THR A 62 5.28 13.66 -10.86
CA THR A 62 5.54 13.03 -9.55
C THR A 62 6.70 12.04 -9.64
N ALA A 63 6.76 11.26 -10.73
CA ALA A 63 7.87 10.35 -10.96
C ALA A 63 9.17 11.11 -11.23
N ASP A 64 9.09 12.27 -11.87
CA ASP A 64 10.27 13.10 -12.13
C ASP A 64 10.83 13.69 -10.84
N TYR A 65 9.96 14.22 -9.96
CA TYR A 65 10.34 14.68 -8.62
C TYR A 65 10.98 13.57 -7.78
N ALA A 66 10.38 12.37 -7.75
CA ALA A 66 10.96 11.23 -7.03
C ALA A 66 12.38 10.90 -7.54
N ARG A 67 12.61 10.92 -8.86
CA ARG A 67 13.96 10.68 -9.43
C ARG A 67 14.95 11.79 -9.11
N GLU A 68 14.51 13.04 -9.09
CA GLU A 68 15.35 14.19 -8.72
C GLU A 68 15.84 14.08 -7.27
N ASP A 69 14.99 13.56 -6.38
CA ASP A 69 15.32 13.30 -4.97
C ASP A 69 16.06 11.96 -4.76
N GLY A 70 16.32 11.20 -5.83
CA GLY A 70 17.01 9.91 -5.77
C GLY A 70 16.14 8.76 -5.24
N GLU A 71 14.83 8.94 -5.21
CA GLU A 71 13.84 7.96 -4.78
C GLU A 71 13.38 7.09 -5.96
N ASP A 72 12.93 5.88 -5.64
CA ASP A 72 12.37 4.97 -6.64
C ASP A 72 10.95 5.38 -7.03
N VAL A 73 10.68 5.40 -8.33
CA VAL A 73 9.33 5.69 -8.87
C VAL A 73 8.34 4.55 -8.68
N ALA A 74 8.80 3.41 -8.16
CA ALA A 74 7.97 2.29 -7.80
C ALA A 74 8.55 1.61 -6.55
N ASP A 75 7.69 1.33 -5.57
CA ASP A 75 8.08 0.74 -4.30
C ASP A 75 7.17 -0.45 -3.97
N ALA A 76 7.70 -1.41 -3.23
CA ALA A 76 6.94 -2.59 -2.81
C ALA A 76 7.17 -2.84 -1.31
N ARG A 77 6.09 -2.82 -0.53
CA ARG A 77 6.17 -2.99 0.92
C ARG A 77 5.46 -4.25 1.35
N LEU A 78 6.14 -5.06 2.15
CA LEU A 78 5.57 -6.23 2.81
C LEU A 78 5.39 -5.93 4.30
N VAL A 79 4.17 -6.14 4.80
CA VAL A 79 3.82 -5.97 6.21
C VAL A 79 3.38 -7.31 6.76
N VAL A 80 4.00 -7.77 7.84
CA VAL A 80 3.57 -8.96 8.58
C VAL A 80 3.30 -8.53 10.01
N GLY A 81 2.14 -8.90 10.54
CA GLY A 81 1.79 -8.62 11.93
C GLY A 81 1.00 -9.75 12.55
N LEU A 82 1.00 -9.75 13.87
CA LEU A 82 0.38 -10.79 14.66
C LEU A 82 -0.45 -10.14 15.76
N ARG A 83 -1.75 -10.47 15.81
CA ARG A 83 -2.60 -10.07 16.92
C ARG A 83 -2.78 -11.25 17.87
N MET A 84 -2.47 -11.01 19.15
CA MET A 84 -2.73 -11.95 20.24
C MET A 84 -3.46 -11.25 21.40
N TRP A 85 -4.41 -11.94 22.03
CA TRP A 85 -5.02 -11.54 23.30
C TRP A 85 -5.10 -12.76 24.23
N PHE A 86 -5.04 -12.55 25.55
CA PHE A 86 -5.10 -13.57 26.61
C PHE A 86 -6.38 -13.44 27.44
#